data_AF-A0A950FIH4-F1
#
_entry.id   AF-A0A950FIH4-F1
#
_cell.length_a   1.000
_cell.length_b   1.000
_cell.length_c   1.000
_cell.angle_alpha   90.00
_cell.angle_beta   90.00
_cell.angle_gamma   90.00
#
_symmetry.space_group_name_H-M   'P 1'
#
loop_
_entity.id
_entity.type
_entity.pdbx_description
1 polymer ?
#
loop_
_entity_poly.entity_id
_entity_poly.type
_entity_poly.pdbx_seq_one_letter_code
_entity_poly.pdbx_strand_id
1 'polypeptide(L)'
;MAKGSKAAADFSSFVRKRKTDESERIPDKKANTVGQKLAACRVSKAQWERLQHLCIAEDTSVQAVVSEALADWFRKRGLPW
;
A
#
# COMPACT_ATOMS: atom_id res chain seq x y z
N MET A 1 14.62 -41.75 23.53
CA MET A 1 13.17 -41.95 23.29
C MET A 1 12.42 -40.72 23.77
N ALA A 2 11.44 -40.27 22.99
CA ALA A 2 10.84 -38.95 23.07
C ALA A 2 9.54 -38.90 23.90
N LYS A 3 9.13 -37.66 24.18
CA LYS A 3 7.80 -37.15 24.58
C LYS A 3 7.55 -37.16 26.10
N GLY A 4 7.40 -36.03 26.79
CA GLY A 4 6.81 -34.76 26.36
C GLY A 4 5.41 -34.68 26.98
N SER A 5 5.35 -34.21 28.22
CA SER A 5 4.11 -34.08 29.00
C SER A 5 3.14 -33.12 28.33
N LYS A 6 2.02 -33.65 27.86
CA LYS A 6 0.83 -32.90 27.46
C LYS A 6 0.14 -32.36 28.71
N ALA A 7 0.35 -31.09 29.02
CA ALA A 7 -0.53 -30.37 29.92
C ALA A 7 -1.60 -29.65 29.07
N ALA A 8 -2.85 -29.97 29.37
CA ALA A 8 -4.03 -29.34 28.84
C ALA A 8 -4.10 -27.85 29.23
N ALA A 9 -4.46 -27.00 28.29
CA ALA A 9 -5.01 -25.66 28.50
C ALA A 9 -5.95 -25.44 27.31
N ASP A 10 -7.15 -26.01 27.38
CA ASP A 10 -8.34 -25.48 28.03
C ASP A 10 -8.88 -24.23 27.30
N PHE A 11 -10.05 -24.45 26.72
CA PHE A 11 -10.74 -23.64 25.75
C PHE A 11 -11.65 -22.67 26.52
N SER A 12 -11.09 -21.63 27.14
CA SER A 12 -11.89 -20.63 27.84
C SER A 12 -11.20 -19.29 28.00
N SER A 13 -11.15 -18.51 26.90
CA SER A 13 -11.16 -17.04 26.97
C SER A 13 -11.55 -16.38 25.63
N PHE A 14 -12.29 -17.08 24.77
CA PHE A 14 -12.99 -16.43 23.66
C PHE A 14 -14.18 -15.66 24.25
N VAL A 15 -14.29 -14.38 23.89
CA VAL A 15 -15.36 -13.42 24.24
C VAL A 15 -15.14 -12.58 25.52
N ARG A 16 -14.42 -11.46 25.36
CA ARG A 16 -14.89 -10.15 25.85
C ARG A 16 -14.35 -8.99 25.01
N LYS A 17 -15.20 -8.57 24.07
CA LYS A 17 -15.38 -7.23 23.49
C LYS A 17 -14.75 -6.08 24.31
N ARG A 18 -13.91 -5.25 23.67
CA ARG A 18 -13.88 -3.76 23.76
C ARG A 18 -12.75 -3.24 22.85
N LYS A 19 -13.10 -2.62 21.72
CA LYS A 19 -12.99 -1.17 21.50
C LYS A 19 -11.61 -0.60 21.90
N THR A 20 -10.70 -0.51 20.94
CA THR A 20 -9.72 0.58 20.89
C THR A 20 -9.52 0.95 19.42
N ASP A 21 -10.17 2.04 19.06
CA ASP A 21 -9.75 2.94 18.01
C ASP A 21 -8.41 3.54 18.47
N GLU A 22 -7.30 3.24 17.79
CA GLU A 22 -6.13 4.12 17.80
C GLU A 22 -5.30 3.84 16.55
N SER A 23 -5.50 4.70 15.57
CA SER A 23 -4.63 4.84 14.41
C SER A 23 -3.32 5.47 14.86
N GLU A 24 -2.24 4.72 15.09
CA GLU A 24 -0.90 5.32 15.11
C GLU A 24 0.19 4.43 14.52
N ARG A 25 0.87 5.04 13.54
CA ARG A 25 2.28 4.85 13.13
C ARG A 25 2.65 3.59 12.35
N ILE A 26 2.56 3.75 11.03
CA ILE A 26 3.50 3.15 10.07
C ILE A 26 4.92 3.71 10.38
N PRO A 27 5.92 2.88 10.71
CA PRO A 27 7.27 3.37 10.98
C PRO A 27 8.13 3.46 9.70
N ASP A 28 9.20 4.24 9.83
CA ASP A 28 10.37 4.35 8.95
C ASP A 28 10.30 5.24 7.70
N LYS A 29 10.32 6.56 7.96
CA LYS A 29 11.04 7.51 7.09
C LYS A 29 12.55 7.30 7.20
N LYS A 30 13.13 6.48 6.33
CA LYS A 30 14.56 6.53 5.98
C LYS A 30 14.73 6.49 4.46
N ALA A 31 14.83 7.68 3.86
CA ALA A 31 15.76 7.94 2.75
C ALA A 31 15.68 9.44 2.42
N ASN A 32 16.75 10.13 2.78
CA ASN A 32 17.06 11.49 2.37
C ASN A 32 17.47 11.43 0.89
N THR A 33 16.51 11.49 -0.04
CA THR A 33 16.80 11.65 -1.48
C THR A 33 16.51 13.10 -1.85
N VAL A 34 17.55 13.91 -1.76
CA VAL A 34 17.60 15.31 -2.17
C VAL A 34 17.04 15.45 -3.59
N GLY A 35 15.86 16.07 -3.73
CA GLY A 35 15.34 16.57 -5.01
C GLY A 35 14.11 15.90 -5.63
N GLN A 36 13.64 14.75 -5.13
CA GLN A 36 12.40 14.16 -5.66
C GLN A 36 11.17 14.83 -5.03
N LYS A 37 10.50 15.71 -5.78
CA LYS A 37 9.15 16.18 -5.45
C LYS A 37 8.20 14.99 -5.50
N LEU A 38 8.00 14.33 -4.36
CA LEU A 38 7.03 13.26 -4.21
C LEU A 38 5.63 13.88 -4.18
N ALA A 39 4.88 13.75 -5.27
CA ALA A 39 3.46 14.10 -5.32
C ALA A 39 2.65 12.93 -4.75
N ALA A 40 1.99 13.14 -3.60
CA ALA A 40 1.04 12.17 -3.06
C ALA A 40 -0.34 12.40 -3.70
N CYS A 41 -0.90 11.38 -4.33
CA CYS A 41 -2.25 11.42 -4.91
C CYS A 41 -3.20 10.51 -4.12
N ARG A 42 -4.42 10.98 -3.88
CA ARG A 42 -5.48 10.18 -3.26
C ARG A 42 -6.38 9.62 -4.34
N VAL A 43 -6.47 8.30 -4.41
CA VAL A 43 -7.40 7.57 -5.30
C VAL A 43 -8.23 6.60 -4.47
N SER A 44 -9.40 6.22 -4.98
CA SER A 44 -10.21 5.20 -4.31
C SER A 44 -9.52 3.83 -4.36
N LYS A 45 -9.84 2.96 -3.39
CA LYS A 45 -9.29 1.60 -3.34
C LYS A 45 -9.55 0.82 -4.64
N ALA A 46 -10.76 0.90 -5.18
CA ALA A 46 -11.13 0.22 -6.42
C ALA A 46 -10.32 0.71 -7.64
N GLN A 47 -10.02 2.01 -7.71
CA GLN A 47 -9.17 2.56 -8.78
C GLN A 47 -7.72 2.07 -8.63
N TRP A 48 -7.21 2.03 -7.41
CA TRP A 48 -5.87 1.54 -7.12
C TRP A 48 -5.69 0.06 -7.50
N GLU A 49 -6.65 -0.80 -7.12
CA GLU A 49 -6.62 -2.22 -7.47
C GLU A 49 -6.63 -2.43 -8.98
N ARG A 50 -7.50 -1.71 -9.71
CA ARG A 50 -7.54 -1.78 -11.18
C ARG A 50 -6.21 -1.35 -11.81
N LEU A 51 -5.60 -0.28 -11.31
CA LEU A 51 -4.32 0.21 -11.80
C LEU A 51 -3.20 -0.81 -11.56
N GLN A 52 -3.18 -1.45 -10.38
CA GLN A 52 -2.21 -2.51 -10.08
C GLN A 52 -2.38 -3.72 -11.00
N HIS A 53 -3.62 -4.16 -11.23
CA HIS A 53 -3.89 -5.28 -12.15
C HIS A 53 -3.41 -4.99 -13.58
N LEU A 54 -3.62 -3.76 -14.08
CA LEU A 54 -3.11 -3.34 -15.38
C LEU A 54 -1.57 -3.33 -15.42
N CYS A 55 -0.94 -2.79 -14.38
CA CYS A 55 0.53 -2.74 -14.31
C CYS A 55 1.15 -4.14 -14.31
N ILE A 56 0.53 -5.11 -13.62
CA ILE A 56 0.97 -6.51 -13.62
C ILE A 56 0.78 -7.14 -15.01
N ALA A 57 -0.34 -6.84 -15.69
CA ALA A 57 -0.63 -7.41 -17.00
C ALA A 57 0.32 -6.91 -18.10
N GLU A 58 0.77 -5.66 -18.01
CA GLU A 58 1.67 -5.03 -18.99
C GLU A 58 3.15 -5.06 -18.59
N ASP A 59 3.49 -5.76 -17.50
CA ASP A 59 4.85 -5.84 -16.94
C ASP A 59 5.49 -4.44 -16.76
N THR A 60 4.70 -3.51 -16.24
CA THR A 60 5.08 -2.10 -16.09
C THR A 60 4.90 -1.63 -14.64
N SER A 61 5.45 -0.45 -14.33
CA SER A 61 5.32 0.17 -13.02
C SER A 61 4.18 1.19 -13.01
N VAL A 62 3.48 1.30 -11.88
CA VAL A 62 2.46 2.34 -11.65
C VAL A 62 3.02 3.73 -11.92
N GLN A 63 4.29 3.98 -11.54
CA GLN A 63 4.95 5.26 -11.76
C GLN A 63 5.14 5.57 -13.25
N ALA A 64 5.52 4.57 -14.06
CA ALA A 64 5.67 4.74 -15.50
C ALA A 64 4.32 5.08 -16.16
N VAL A 65 3.27 4.31 -15.86
CA VAL A 65 1.92 4.53 -16.39
C VAL A 65 1.39 5.91 -16.02
N VAL A 66 1.57 6.34 -14.78
CA VAL A 66 1.11 7.67 -14.33
C VAL A 66 1.93 8.78 -14.98
N SER A 67 3.25 8.60 -15.14
CA SER A 67 4.11 9.60 -15.79
C SER A 67 3.75 9.76 -17.27
N GLU A 68 3.48 8.67 -17.97
CA GLU A 68 3.04 8.69 -19.37
C GLU A 68 1.65 9.33 -19.50
N ALA A 69 0.69 8.93 -18.67
CA ALA A 69 -0.65 9.53 -18.68
C ALA A 69 -0.63 11.04 -18.40
N LEU A 70 0.26 11.49 -17.50
CA LEU A 70 0.48 12.91 -17.26
C LEU A 70 1.12 13.58 -18.49
N ALA A 71 2.14 12.98 -19.10
CA ALA A 71 2.81 13.54 -20.29
C ALA A 71 1.81 13.75 -21.43
N ASP A 72 0.97 12.75 -21.69
CA ASP A 72 -0.11 12.82 -22.67
C ASP A 72 -1.11 13.95 -22.35
N TRP A 73 -1.46 14.12 -21.08
CA TRP A 73 -2.38 15.16 -20.66
C TRP A 73 -1.81 16.56 -20.86
N PHE A 74 -0.54 16.78 -20.49
CA PHE A 74 0.16 18.06 -20.72
C PHE A 74 0.28 18.35 -22.22
N ARG A 75 0.67 17.35 -23.03
CA ARG A 75 0.79 17.47 -24.49
C ARG A 75 -0.55 17.83 -25.13
N LYS A 76 -1.65 17.19 -24.74
CA LYS A 76 -3.01 17.50 -25.24
C LYS A 76 -3.47 18.90 -24.89
N ARG A 77 -2.96 19.48 -23.80
CA ARG A 77 -3.27 20.85 -23.39
C ARG A 77 -2.28 21.90 -23.88
N GLY A 78 -1.24 21.50 -24.63
CA GLY A 78 -0.18 22.40 -25.06
C GLY A 78 0.61 23.00 -23.89
N LEU A 79 0.61 22.33 -22.73
CA LEU A 79 1.35 22.77 -21.55
C LEU A 79 2.81 22.30 -21.68
N PRO A 80 3.78 23.11 -21.20
CA PRO A 80 5.17 22.67 -21.15
C PRO A 80 5.30 21.49 -20.19
N TRP A 81 6.04 20.47 -20.62
CA TRP A 81 6.38 19.28 -19.86
C TRP A 81 7.73 19.46 -19.16
#